data_AF-A0A2J6WTT5-F1
#
_entry.id   AF-A0A2J6WTT5-F1
#
_cell.length_a   1.000
_cell.length_b   1.000
_cell.length_c   1.000
_cell.angle_alpha   90.00
_cell.angle_beta   90.00
_cell.angle_gamma   90.00
#
_symmetry.space_group_name_H-M   'P 1'
#
loop_
_entity.id
_entity.type
_entity.pdbx_description
1 polymer ?
#
loop_
_entity_poly.entity_id
_entity_poly.type
_entity_poly.pdbx_seq_one_letter_code
_entity_poly.pdbx_strand_id
1 'polypeptide(L)'
;MTWQLVQGSPDLVTVRFIPWLTWSFAALVIYGVTTIVQSIITRGQGITTGEIVTLVLLLGMMIFTLITGGQFGLCRIDRRHGLLSVTSYGLLGRSYQERPLADVKGLEVRLLRRAQYRLLVALRSGERLPLAPFYLVSFNDRSIRSIAKALGVEPELIQEKRSFR
;
A
#
# COMPACT_ATOMS: atom_id res chain seq x y z
N MET A 1 5.30 -5.48 5.86
CA MET A 1 6.25 -5.55 4.72
C MET A 1 5.48 -5.23 3.45
N THR A 2 5.93 -4.26 2.67
CA THR A 2 5.27 -3.84 1.42
C THR A 2 6.14 -4.23 0.24
N TRP A 3 5.59 -4.97 -0.71
CA TRP A 3 6.28 -5.28 -1.95
C TRP A 3 6.03 -4.17 -2.96
N GLN A 4 7.04 -3.87 -3.75
CA GLN A 4 7.02 -2.83 -4.75
C GLN A 4 7.45 -3.40 -6.09
N LEU A 5 6.66 -3.10 -7.12
CA LEU A 5 6.97 -3.50 -8.48
C LEU A 5 7.08 -2.24 -9.33
N VAL A 6 8.29 -1.92 -9.78
CA VAL A 6 8.54 -0.84 -10.73
C VAL A 6 8.60 -1.49 -12.11
N GLN A 7 7.64 -1.16 -12.96
CA GLN A 7 7.58 -1.59 -14.35
C GLN A 7 7.49 -0.35 -15.23
N GLY A 8 8.34 -0.25 -16.25
CA GLY A 8 8.25 0.90 -17.13
C GLY A 8 9.29 0.97 -18.21
N SER A 9 8.92 1.70 -19.26
CA SER A 9 9.79 2.25 -20.28
C SER A 9 10.27 3.64 -19.82
N PRO A 10 11.27 4.26 -20.47
CA PRO A 10 11.72 5.61 -20.13
C PRO A 10 10.59 6.66 -20.13
N ASP A 11 9.53 6.42 -20.88
CA ASP A 11 8.40 7.34 -21.06
C ASP A 11 7.22 7.06 -20.12
N LEU A 12 7.09 5.84 -19.63
CA LEU A 12 6.00 5.43 -18.75
C LEU A 12 6.53 4.55 -17.63
N VAL A 13 6.47 5.07 -16.40
CA VAL A 13 6.87 4.33 -15.20
C VAL A 13 5.66 4.07 -14.34
N THR A 14 5.40 2.80 -14.05
CA THR A 14 4.33 2.34 -13.18
C THR A 14 4.93 1.69 -11.94
N VAL A 15 4.55 2.17 -10.78
CA VAL A 15 4.95 1.67 -9.47
C VAL A 15 3.73 1.10 -8.77
N ARG A 16 3.78 -0.20 -8.47
CA ARG A 16 2.73 -0.89 -7.72
C ARG A 16 3.21 -1.10 -6.29
N PHE A 17 2.37 -0.75 -5.33
CA PHE A 17 2.59 -0.97 -3.92
C PHE A 17 1.60 -2.01 -3.42
N ILE A 18 2.11 -3.15 -2.96
CA ILE A 18 1.33 -4.30 -2.53
C ILE A 18 1.58 -4.54 -1.04
N PRO A 19 0.56 -4.44 -0.15
CA PRO A 19 0.71 -4.74 1.26
C PRO A 19 0.71 -6.26 1.49
N TRP A 20 1.79 -6.91 1.07
CA TRP A 20 1.91 -8.37 1.04
C TRP A 20 1.61 -9.03 2.40
N LEU A 21 2.06 -8.43 3.49
CA LEU A 21 1.81 -8.96 4.84
C LEU A 21 0.31 -9.05 5.14
N THR A 22 -0.47 -8.02 4.82
CA THR A 22 -1.91 -8.01 5.06
C THR A 22 -2.62 -9.07 4.21
N TRP A 23 -2.25 -9.18 2.94
CA TRP A 23 -2.83 -10.18 2.04
C TRP A 23 -2.41 -11.62 2.39
N SER A 24 -1.19 -11.80 2.92
CA SER A 24 -0.72 -13.11 3.41
C SER A 24 -1.49 -13.52 4.66
N PHE A 25 -1.74 -12.59 5.58
CA PHE A 25 -2.59 -12.83 6.74
C PHE A 25 -4.01 -13.21 6.32
N ALA A 26 -4.60 -12.48 5.36
CA ALA A 26 -5.93 -12.82 4.84
C ALA A 26 -5.96 -14.23 4.22
N ALA A 27 -4.95 -14.59 3.43
CA ALA A 27 -4.83 -15.94 2.86
C ALA A 27 -4.73 -17.03 3.95
N LEU A 28 -3.96 -16.77 5.02
CA LEU A 28 -3.85 -17.68 6.17
C LEU A 28 -5.19 -17.85 6.89
N VAL A 29 -5.94 -16.77 7.08
CA VAL A 29 -7.28 -16.83 7.70
C VAL A 29 -8.25 -17.60 6.81
N ILE A 30 -8.26 -17.36 5.49
CA ILE A 30 -9.09 -18.12 4.55
C ILE A 30 -8.77 -19.61 4.66
N TYR A 31 -7.48 -19.98 4.67
CA TYR A 31 -7.05 -21.36 4.85
C TYR A 31 -7.60 -21.94 6.16
N GLY A 32 -7.42 -21.26 7.29
CA GLY A 32 -7.95 -21.71 8.59
C GLY A 32 -9.47 -21.85 8.64
N VAL A 33 -10.21 -20.92 8.00
CA VAL A 33 -11.66 -21.01 7.87
C VAL A 33 -12.05 -22.23 7.04
N THR A 34 -11.39 -22.45 5.90
CA THR A 34 -11.70 -23.59 5.02
C THR A 34 -11.44 -24.94 5.70
N THR A 35 -10.39 -25.07 6.51
CA THR A 35 -10.10 -26.32 7.23
C THR A 35 -11.12 -26.62 8.31
N ILE A 36 -11.59 -25.60 9.05
CA ILE A 36 -12.68 -25.74 10.03
C ILE A 36 -13.97 -26.17 9.33
N VAL A 37 -14.36 -25.47 8.27
CA VAL A 37 -15.59 -25.78 7.51
C VAL A 37 -15.53 -27.18 6.89
N GLN A 38 -14.40 -27.58 6.30
CA GLN A 38 -14.22 -28.93 5.78
C GLN A 38 -14.33 -30.00 6.86
N SER A 39 -13.76 -29.76 8.06
CA SER A 39 -13.87 -30.70 9.18
C SER A 39 -15.32 -30.89 9.62
N ILE A 40 -16.10 -29.81 9.69
CA ILE A 40 -17.54 -29.86 10.02
C ILE A 40 -18.30 -30.70 8.98
N ILE A 41 -18.10 -30.41 7.70
CA ILE A 41 -18.77 -31.11 6.59
C ILE A 41 -18.40 -32.61 6.61
N THR A 42 -17.12 -32.93 6.80
CA THR A 42 -16.61 -34.30 6.73
C THR A 42 -17.04 -35.14 7.95
N ARG A 43 -17.13 -34.53 9.13
CA ARG A 43 -17.52 -35.23 10.37
C ARG A 43 -19.03 -35.45 10.48
N GLY A 44 -19.84 -34.75 9.70
CA GLY A 44 -21.31 -34.85 9.75
C GLY A 44 -21.89 -34.50 11.13
N GLN A 45 -21.11 -33.84 11.98
CA GLN A 45 -21.51 -33.42 13.33
C GLN A 45 -22.13 -32.03 13.29
N GLY A 46 -23.03 -31.76 14.22
CA GLY A 46 -23.58 -30.41 14.42
C GLY A 46 -22.48 -29.43 14.78
N ILE A 47 -22.59 -28.20 14.27
CA ILE A 47 -21.63 -27.13 14.55
C ILE A 47 -21.69 -26.77 16.04
N THR A 48 -20.54 -26.74 16.69
CA THR A 48 -20.43 -26.28 18.08
C THR A 48 -20.43 -24.76 18.17
N THR A 49 -20.90 -24.21 19.29
CA THR A 49 -20.84 -22.77 19.55
C THR A 49 -19.40 -22.24 19.49
N GLY A 50 -18.41 -23.03 19.90
CA GLY A 50 -16.99 -22.65 19.84
C GLY A 50 -16.49 -22.47 18.41
N GLU A 51 -16.90 -23.36 17.49
CA GLU A 51 -16.56 -23.23 16.06
C GLU A 51 -17.19 -21.98 15.43
N ILE A 52 -18.45 -21.69 15.75
CA ILE A 52 -19.13 -20.47 15.26
C ILE A 52 -18.38 -19.22 15.73
N VAL A 53 -18.09 -19.12 17.03
CA VAL A 53 -17.37 -17.97 17.60
C VAL A 53 -15.99 -17.82 16.96
N THR A 54 -15.27 -18.92 16.75
CA THR A 54 -13.95 -18.91 16.11
C THR A 54 -14.03 -18.40 14.67
N LEU A 55 -15.00 -18.88 13.89
CA LEU A 55 -15.23 -18.42 12.51
C LEU A 55 -15.55 -16.92 12.46
N VAL A 56 -16.44 -16.44 13.33
CA VAL A 56 -16.81 -15.02 13.40
C VAL A 56 -15.60 -14.15 13.75
N LEU A 57 -14.79 -14.56 14.72
CA LEU A 57 -13.58 -13.82 15.11
C LEU A 57 -12.54 -13.79 13.98
N LEU A 58 -12.29 -14.92 13.34
CA LEU A 58 -11.35 -15.02 12.23
C LEU A 58 -11.78 -14.15 11.05
N LEU A 59 -13.03 -14.28 10.61
CA LEU A 59 -13.58 -13.48 9.50
C LEU A 59 -13.63 -11.99 9.85
N GLY A 60 -14.05 -11.64 11.07
CA GLY A 60 -14.08 -10.25 11.54
C GLY A 60 -12.68 -9.62 11.54
N MET A 61 -11.67 -10.34 12.04
CA MET A 61 -10.29 -9.87 12.07
C MET A 61 -9.69 -9.76 10.67
N MET A 62 -10.01 -10.68 9.76
CA MET A 62 -9.62 -10.60 8.34
C MET A 62 -10.23 -9.38 7.65
N ILE A 63 -11.53 -9.14 7.81
CA ILE A 63 -12.20 -7.98 7.20
C ILE A 63 -11.62 -6.69 7.76
N PHE A 64 -11.45 -6.60 9.08
CA PHE A 64 -10.86 -5.43 9.73
C PHE A 64 -9.44 -5.13 9.21
N THR A 65 -8.59 -6.15 9.11
CA THR A 65 -7.21 -5.99 8.60
C THR A 65 -7.16 -5.59 7.13
N LEU A 66 -8.03 -6.16 6.29
CA LEU A 66 -8.11 -5.78 4.88
C LEU A 66 -8.66 -4.36 4.67
N ILE A 67 -9.63 -3.91 5.48
CA ILE A 67 -10.16 -2.54 5.40
C ILE A 67 -9.07 -1.52 5.78
N THR A 68 -8.34 -1.80 6.85
CA THR A 68 -7.35 -0.86 7.42
C THR A 68 -6.02 -0.86 6.69
N GLY A 69 -5.58 -2.00 6.14
CA GLY A 69 -4.24 -2.16 5.58
C GLY A 69 -4.15 -2.99 4.30
N GLY A 70 -5.28 -3.40 3.71
CA GLY A 70 -5.33 -4.21 2.49
C GLY A 70 -5.34 -3.39 1.19
N GLN A 71 -5.18 -2.08 1.28
CA GLN A 71 -5.23 -1.19 0.12
C GLN A 71 -4.01 -1.39 -0.77
N PHE A 72 -4.21 -1.48 -2.08
CA PHE A 72 -3.15 -1.43 -3.09
C PHE A 72 -2.92 0.00 -3.53
N GLY A 73 -1.66 0.37 -3.74
CA GLY A 73 -1.28 1.64 -4.36
C GLY A 73 -0.76 1.44 -5.77
N LEU A 74 -1.12 2.32 -6.69
CA LEU A 74 -0.61 2.37 -8.04
C LEU A 74 -0.23 3.83 -8.34
N CYS A 75 1.05 4.08 -8.55
CA CYS A 75 1.55 5.35 -9.07
C CYS A 75 1.96 5.15 -10.52
N ARG A 76 1.49 5.98 -11.43
CA ARG A 76 1.85 5.95 -12.84
C ARG A 76 2.31 7.34 -13.27
N ILE A 77 3.54 7.39 -13.76
CA ILE A 77 4.23 8.58 -14.24
C ILE A 77 4.30 8.45 -15.75
N ASP A 78 3.58 9.30 -16.46
CA ASP A 78 3.57 9.38 -17.92
C ASP A 78 4.29 10.65 -18.37
N ARG A 79 5.49 10.49 -18.92
CA ARG A 79 6.29 11.62 -19.42
C ARG A 79 5.82 12.14 -20.76
N ARG A 80 5.21 11.30 -21.60
CA ARG A 80 4.72 11.72 -22.92
C ARG A 80 3.55 12.66 -22.79
N HIS A 81 2.62 12.33 -21.88
CA HIS A 81 1.46 13.17 -21.61
C HIS A 81 1.69 14.19 -20.49
N GLY A 82 2.83 14.08 -19.78
CA GLY A 82 3.18 14.99 -18.69
C GLY A 82 2.25 14.85 -17.48
N LEU A 83 1.87 13.62 -17.13
CA LEU A 83 0.86 13.33 -16.11
C LEU A 83 1.41 12.39 -15.03
N LEU A 84 1.05 12.69 -13.78
CA LEU A 84 1.22 11.83 -12.62
C LEU A 84 -0.17 11.38 -12.17
N SER A 85 -0.40 10.07 -12.17
CA SER A 85 -1.64 9.49 -11.65
C SER A 85 -1.33 8.61 -10.44
N VAL A 86 -2.07 8.80 -9.36
CA VAL A 86 -2.03 8.00 -8.15
C VAL A 86 -3.40 7.38 -7.97
N THR A 87 -3.44 6.06 -7.98
CA THR A 87 -4.66 5.28 -7.74
C THR A 87 -4.47 4.42 -6.51
N SER A 88 -5.49 4.35 -5.67
CA SER A 88 -5.57 3.33 -4.62
C SER A 88 -6.81 2.46 -4.80
N TYR A 89 -6.66 1.18 -4.50
CA TYR A 89 -7.74 0.19 -4.54
C TYR A 89 -7.82 -0.50 -3.19
N GLY A 90 -9.00 -0.55 -2.58
CA GLY A 90 -9.23 -1.30 -1.34
C GLY A 90 -10.65 -1.81 -1.25
N LEU A 91 -10.98 -2.44 -0.12
CA LEU A 91 -12.33 -2.94 0.13
C LEU A 91 -13.39 -1.82 0.15
N LEU A 92 -13.01 -0.60 0.58
CA LEU A 92 -13.91 0.55 0.63
C LEU A 92 -14.06 1.28 -0.71
N GLY A 93 -13.38 0.83 -1.77
CA GLY A 93 -13.48 1.39 -3.11
C GLY A 93 -12.15 1.86 -3.68
N ARG A 94 -12.24 2.74 -4.68
CA ARG A 94 -11.13 3.25 -5.47
C ARG A 94 -10.97 4.75 -5.25
N SER A 95 -9.75 5.20 -4.95
CA SER A 95 -9.37 6.61 -5.05
C SER A 95 -8.51 6.81 -6.29
N TYR A 96 -8.77 7.88 -7.03
CA TYR A 96 -8.00 8.25 -8.21
C TYR A 96 -7.68 9.74 -8.14
N GLN A 97 -6.41 10.07 -8.27
CA GLN A 97 -5.93 11.45 -8.27
C GLN A 97 -4.93 11.62 -9.40
N GLU A 98 -5.09 12.68 -10.17
CA GLU A 98 -4.26 12.98 -11.32
C GLU A 98 -3.75 14.41 -11.22
N ARG A 99 -2.45 14.59 -11.49
CA ARG A 99 -1.76 15.87 -11.41
C ARG A 99 -0.81 16.04 -12.60
N PRO A 100 -0.66 17.25 -13.14
CA PRO A 100 0.38 17.53 -14.13
C PRO A 100 1.77 17.25 -13.55
N LEU A 101 2.64 16.62 -14.34
CA LEU A 101 4.02 16.37 -13.96
C LEU A 101 4.80 17.69 -13.82
N ALA A 102 4.40 18.73 -14.56
CA ALA A 102 4.96 20.08 -14.44
C ALA A 102 4.73 20.72 -13.06
N ASP A 103 3.66 20.31 -12.37
CA ASP A 103 3.35 20.80 -11.02
C ASP A 103 4.18 20.08 -9.96
N VAL A 104 4.90 19.01 -10.31
CA VAL A 104 5.77 18.31 -9.37
C VAL A 104 7.01 19.16 -9.11
N LYS A 105 7.22 19.52 -7.84
CA LYS A 105 8.39 20.23 -7.35
C LYS A 105 9.48 19.27 -6.88
N GLY A 106 9.09 18.23 -6.16
CA GLY A 106 10.05 17.32 -5.52
C GLY A 106 9.41 16.06 -4.95
N LEU A 107 10.27 15.13 -4.54
CA LEU A 107 9.86 13.90 -3.86
C LEU A 107 10.34 13.95 -2.41
N GLU A 108 9.42 14.15 -1.46
CA GLU A 108 9.70 14.07 -0.03
C GLU A 108 9.61 12.62 0.44
N VAL A 109 10.70 12.10 1.02
CA VAL A 109 10.75 10.80 1.67
C VAL A 109 10.76 11.01 3.18
N ARG A 110 9.62 10.78 3.83
CA ARG A 110 9.52 10.89 5.29
C ARG A 110 9.81 9.57 5.97
N LEU A 111 10.74 9.58 6.91
CA LEU A 111 10.97 8.44 7.81
C LEU A 111 10.29 8.69 9.15
N LEU A 112 9.29 7.87 9.47
CA LEU A 112 8.57 7.96 10.76
C LEU A 112 9.24 7.12 11.85
N ARG A 113 9.58 5.87 11.53
CA ARG A 113 10.22 4.90 12.42
C ARG A 113 11.19 4.04 11.62
N ARG A 114 12.03 3.24 12.31
CA ARG A 114 13.00 2.34 11.68
C ARG A 114 12.32 1.50 10.59
N ALA A 115 12.71 1.73 9.33
CA ALA A 115 12.17 1.10 8.12
C ALA A 115 10.70 1.40 7.72
N GLN A 116 10.07 2.46 8.27
CA GLN A 116 8.77 2.98 7.84
C GLN A 116 8.92 4.29 7.08
N TYR A 117 8.54 4.26 5.80
CA TYR A 117 8.69 5.35 4.85
C TYR A 117 7.33 5.84 4.39
N ARG A 118 7.18 7.15 4.22
CA ARG A 118 6.05 7.77 3.52
C ARG A 118 6.59 8.62 2.39
N LEU A 119 6.24 8.24 1.16
CA LEU A 119 6.59 8.99 -0.04
C LEU A 119 5.51 9.99 -0.35
N LEU A 120 5.88 11.27 -0.40
CA LEU A 120 4.99 12.36 -0.74
C LEU A 120 5.57 13.11 -1.93
N VAL A 121 4.77 13.36 -2.95
CA VAL A 121 5.12 14.29 -4.03
C VAL A 121 4.75 15.69 -3.57
N ALA A 122 5.73 16.57 -3.49
CA ALA A 122 5.51 17.98 -3.24
C ALA A 122 5.13 18.66 -4.56
N LEU A 123 3.97 19.30 -4.58
CA LEU A 123 3.48 20.06 -5.72
C LEU A 123 3.87 21.54 -5.59
N ARG A 124 3.95 22.26 -6.71
CA ARG A 124 4.20 23.71 -6.75
C ARG A 124 3.11 24.52 -6.05
N SER A 125 1.89 23.98 -5.97
CA SER A 125 0.78 24.55 -5.20
C SER A 125 1.00 24.55 -3.67
N GLY A 126 2.02 23.82 -3.18
CA GLY A 126 2.25 23.57 -1.76
C GLY A 126 1.51 22.33 -1.23
N GLU A 127 0.66 21.70 -2.04
CA GLU A 127 0.00 20.43 -1.70
C GLU A 127 1.02 19.27 -1.68
N ARG A 128 0.78 18.29 -0.81
CA ARG A 128 1.59 17.07 -0.69
C ARG A 128 0.74 15.85 -1.03
N LEU A 129 1.03 15.23 -2.17
CA LEU A 129 0.30 14.07 -2.65
C LEU A 129 1.00 12.78 -2.20
N PRO A 130 0.38 11.93 -1.36
CA PRO A 130 0.97 10.65 -1.01
C PRO A 130 0.98 9.69 -2.20
N LEU A 131 2.14 9.08 -2.50
CA LEU A 131 2.27 8.11 -3.61
C LEU A 131 1.61 6.75 -3.32
N ALA A 132 1.44 6.44 -2.04
CA ALA A 132 0.75 5.26 -1.56
C ALA A 132 -0.15 5.65 -0.39
N PRO A 133 -1.32 5.01 -0.22
CA PRO A 133 -2.25 5.36 0.85
C PRO A 133 -1.81 4.85 2.24
N PHE A 134 -0.76 4.02 2.30
CA PHE A 134 -0.21 3.44 3.53
C PHE A 134 1.30 3.72 3.69
N TYR A 135 1.80 3.51 4.89
CA TYR A 135 3.24 3.55 5.17
C TYR A 135 3.94 2.37 4.51
N LEU A 136 5.00 2.67 3.76
CA LEU A 136 5.83 1.67 3.12
C LEU A 136 6.78 1.10 4.16
N VAL A 137 6.69 -0.20 4.40
CA VAL A 137 7.56 -0.92 5.32
C VAL A 137 8.62 -1.62 4.50
N SER A 138 9.90 -1.40 4.85
CA SER A 138 11.09 -1.90 4.12
C SER A 138 11.19 -1.38 2.68
N PHE A 139 11.27 -0.06 2.52
CA PHE A 139 11.45 0.59 1.21
C PHE A 139 12.94 0.73 0.85
N ASN A 140 13.33 0.40 -0.38
CA ASN A 140 14.73 0.40 -0.82
C ASN A 140 15.12 1.73 -1.49
N ASP A 141 16.29 2.26 -1.16
CA ASP A 141 16.86 3.48 -1.75
C ASP A 141 16.98 3.43 -3.28
N ARG A 142 17.25 2.26 -3.85
CA ARG A 142 17.28 2.09 -5.33
C ARG A 142 15.93 2.43 -5.95
N SER A 143 14.84 2.04 -5.30
CA SER A 143 13.48 2.31 -5.77
C SER A 143 13.10 3.78 -5.58
N ILE A 144 13.49 4.39 -4.46
CA ILE A 144 13.37 5.86 -4.26
C ILE A 144 14.04 6.58 -5.43
N ARG A 145 15.31 6.26 -5.71
CA ARG A 145 16.06 6.89 -6.80
C ARG A 145 15.43 6.65 -8.17
N SER A 146 14.90 5.45 -8.42
CA SER A 146 14.21 5.15 -9.68
C SER A 146 12.93 6.00 -9.85
N ILE A 147 12.16 6.19 -8.79
CA ILE A 147 10.95 7.02 -8.80
C ILE A 147 11.32 8.49 -8.96
N ALA A 148 12.31 8.98 -8.21
CA ALA A 148 12.82 10.34 -8.31
C ALA A 148 13.32 10.64 -9.73
N LYS A 149 14.10 9.71 -10.31
CA LYS A 149 14.56 9.80 -11.70
C LYS A 149 13.40 9.84 -12.70
N ALA A 150 12.35 9.06 -12.48
CA ALA A 150 11.15 9.07 -13.34
C ALA A 150 10.39 10.40 -13.23
N LEU A 151 10.28 10.96 -12.02
CA LEU A 151 9.69 12.26 -11.76
C LEU A 151 10.57 13.43 -12.25
N GLY A 152 11.86 13.20 -12.51
CA GLY A 152 12.80 14.25 -12.91
C GLY A 152 13.19 15.19 -11.77
N VAL A 153 13.12 14.71 -10.52
CA VAL A 153 13.41 15.50 -9.31
C VAL A 153 14.41 14.79 -8.42
N GLU A 154 15.08 15.53 -7.53
CA GLU A 154 15.91 14.93 -6.49
C GLU A 154 15.05 14.48 -5.29
N PRO A 155 15.35 13.33 -4.68
CA PRO A 155 14.65 12.86 -3.49
C PRO A 155 15.15 13.62 -2.25
N GLU A 156 14.26 14.32 -1.57
CA GLU A 156 14.55 14.98 -0.30
C GLU A 156 14.22 14.02 0.85
N LEU A 157 15.25 13.62 1.60
CA LEU A 157 15.08 12.76 2.77
C LEU A 157 14.74 13.63 4.00
N ILE A 158 13.50 13.54 4.48
CA ILE A 158 13.04 14.25 5.66
C ILE A 158 12.98 13.25 6.82
N GLN A 159 13.94 13.33 7.73
CA GLN A 159 13.83 12.63 9.01
C GLN A 159 12.87 13.40 9.90
N GLU A 160 11.80 12.74 10.34
CA GLU A 160 10.88 13.34 11.30
C GLU A 160 11.63 13.44 12.64
N LYS A 161 12.19 14.64 12.92
CA LYS A 161 12.86 14.92 14.18
C LYS A 161 11.80 14.73 15.27
N ARG A 162 12.04 13.78 16.18
CA ARG A 162 11.23 13.61 17.40
C ARG A 162 11.21 14.94 18.16
N SER A 163 10.19 15.75 17.89
CA SER A 163 9.78 16.84 18.77
C SER A 163 9.11 16.17 19.97
N PHE A 164 9.91 15.63 20.88
CA PHE A 164 9.42 15.36 22.23
C PHE A 164 9.11 16.72 22.88
N ARG A 165 7.82 16.98 23.10
CA ARG A 165 7.34 17.85 24.16
C ARG A 165 6.58 16.98 25.13
#